data_AF-A0A8T1S715-F1
#
_entry.id   AF-A0A8T1S715-F1
#
_cell.length_a   1.000
_cell.length_b   1.000
_cell.length_c   1.000
_cell.angle_alpha   90.00
_cell.angle_beta   90.00
_cell.angle_gamma   90.00
#
_symmetry.space_group_name_H-M   'P 1'
#
loop_
_entity.id
_entity.type
_entity.pdbx_description
1 polymer ?
#
loop_
_entity_poly.entity_id
_entity_poly.type
_entity_poly.pdbx_seq_one_letter_code
_entity_poly.pdbx_strand_id
1 'polypeptide(L)'
;METFYSALQDEIRAFEAHVQSCQKDFDLHTLYNVLLLLLPRSPTWEVKSLEQLEKLVEGRDWPGQDTVKITGSAESCDVPGYVAWLGSYLGHLSALKETFDAKVVFPLCEHLYVHDEVDAGAERRSPVGSCSGSGAGHSGEKGPHAVASIADIAKQLFAVRRKWALLLNGGVIDDRVFSPRSLGALRGLANVGPVVKVLRLVPDVFHKSLATAALARQWLSLHGSRCSFFQLLSEPGQEKDVRRTGLAPGTSEPWRNEVTTCLPESVTGCSRVSGGQLQPRPRRSSGSCSSPDGGGRLGNVGAMRTKLRERREELMALLWRVERAGVLETQLQELTRSLSGLQLEQQDTRRKLDVFRQRLEQADGDTPGSRPLLSSQCQATRRQLEDLGRHVELEEYRKSILLSDWLLELELRPCLLRQLDALQQRCRELEQSLQARDPFARQHPLPASRTDSASLCDSGHCSTDSPMPTNKT
;
A
#
# COMPACT_ATOMS: atom_id res chain seq x y z
N MET A 1 -4.56 1.92 21.64
CA MET A 1 -4.56 3.07 20.71
C MET A 1 -3.78 4.24 21.27
N GLU A 2 -4.12 4.80 22.44
CA GLU A 2 -3.41 5.98 22.99
C GLU A 2 -1.90 5.81 23.14
N THR A 3 -1.43 4.64 23.58
CA THR A 3 0.00 4.30 23.70
C THR A 3 0.75 4.33 22.36
N PHE A 4 0.07 4.01 21.26
CA PHE A 4 0.64 4.04 19.91
C PHE A 4 0.78 5.48 19.40
N TYR A 5 -0.25 6.32 19.58
CA TYR A 5 -0.18 7.74 19.19
C TYR A 5 0.89 8.49 19.98
N SER A 6 1.01 8.23 21.29
CA SER A 6 2.06 8.84 22.10
C SER A 6 3.45 8.42 21.64
N ALA A 7 3.66 7.12 21.37
CA ALA A 7 4.95 6.62 20.87
C ALA A 7 5.32 7.23 19.51
N LEU A 8 4.37 7.33 18.57
CA LEU A 8 4.60 7.98 17.27
C LEU A 8 4.88 9.48 17.41
N GLN A 9 4.18 10.16 18.32
CA GLN A 9 4.41 11.57 18.58
C GLN A 9 5.79 11.84 19.21
N ASP A 10 6.28 10.92 20.04
CA ASP A 10 7.63 10.97 20.59
C ASP A 10 8.69 10.73 19.52
N GLU A 11 8.50 9.73 18.65
CA GLU A 11 9.40 9.47 17.52
C GLU A 11 9.46 10.65 16.54
N ILE A 12 8.33 11.28 16.22
CA ILE A 12 8.31 12.50 15.38
C ILE A 12 9.06 13.65 16.06
N ARG A 13 8.87 13.86 17.37
CA ARG A 13 9.57 14.91 18.12
C ARG A 13 11.07 14.66 18.17
N ALA A 14 11.49 13.42 18.43
CA ALA A 14 12.89 13.02 18.43
C ALA A 14 13.53 13.24 17.06
N PHE A 15 12.84 12.87 15.98
CA PHE A 15 13.26 13.12 14.61
C PHE A 15 13.40 14.61 14.30
N GLU A 16 12.39 15.43 14.64
CA GLU A 16 12.46 16.89 14.43
C GLU A 16 13.64 17.52 15.17
N ALA A 17 13.87 17.12 16.43
CA ALA A 17 15.01 17.59 17.21
C ALA A 17 16.36 17.20 16.57
N HIS A 18 16.46 15.96 16.07
CA HIS A 18 17.66 15.48 15.39
C HIS A 18 17.92 16.26 14.09
N VAL A 19 16.91 16.41 13.24
CA VAL A 19 17.01 17.21 12.01
C VAL A 19 17.42 18.65 12.30
N GLN A 20 16.84 19.27 13.34
CA GLN A 20 17.20 20.63 13.75
C GLN A 20 18.64 20.72 14.28
N SER A 21 19.14 19.70 14.96
CA SER A 21 20.56 19.63 15.34
C SER A 21 21.44 19.59 14.10
N CYS A 22 21.18 18.65 13.18
CA CYS A 22 21.91 18.56 11.92
C CYS A 22 21.90 19.87 11.14
N GLN A 23 20.77 20.57 11.12
CA GLN A 23 20.63 21.87 10.45
C GLN A 23 21.48 22.96 11.10
N LYS A 24 21.58 22.99 12.43
CA LYS A 24 22.44 23.95 13.16
C LYS A 24 23.92 23.65 12.94
N ASP A 25 24.24 22.37 12.85
CA ASP A 25 25.60 21.88 12.67
C ASP A 25 26.08 21.92 11.21
N PHE A 26 25.25 22.39 10.27
CA PHE A 26 25.60 22.49 8.85
C PHE A 26 25.85 23.96 8.45
N ASP A 27 27.07 24.28 8.01
CA ASP A 27 27.41 25.63 7.55
C ASP A 27 27.40 25.72 6.03
N LEU A 28 26.37 26.39 5.53
CA LEU A 28 26.18 26.67 4.11
C LEU A 28 27.28 27.58 3.53
N HIS A 29 27.84 28.49 4.33
CA HIS A 29 28.91 29.38 3.87
C HIS A 29 30.20 28.62 3.62
N THR A 30 30.53 27.68 4.50
CA THR A 30 31.66 26.78 4.30
C THR A 30 31.50 25.98 3.00
N LEU A 31 30.33 25.36 2.77
CA LEU A 31 30.06 24.67 1.50
C LEU A 31 30.24 25.61 0.29
N TYR A 32 29.70 26.82 0.36
CA TYR A 32 29.85 27.82 -0.71
C TYR A 32 31.32 28.14 -1.01
N ASN A 33 32.14 28.35 0.03
CA ASN A 33 33.56 28.64 -0.12
C ASN A 33 34.30 27.45 -0.77
N VAL A 34 34.00 26.21 -0.37
CA VAL A 34 34.59 25.01 -1.00
C VAL A 34 34.21 24.93 -2.48
N LEU A 35 32.94 25.17 -2.81
CA LEU A 35 32.47 25.15 -4.19
C LEU A 35 33.11 26.24 -5.05
N LEU A 36 33.38 27.43 -4.49
CA LEU A 36 34.11 28.49 -5.19
C LEU A 36 35.56 28.09 -5.54
N LEU A 37 36.24 27.33 -4.68
CA LEU A 37 37.59 26.84 -4.95
C LEU A 37 37.61 25.78 -6.07
N LEU A 38 36.53 25.00 -6.18
CA LEU A 38 36.36 23.94 -7.18
C LEU A 38 36.00 24.46 -8.57
N LEU A 39 35.33 25.61 -8.66
CA LEU A 39 34.81 26.11 -9.92
C LEU A 39 35.92 26.49 -10.91
N PRO A 40 35.89 25.97 -12.15
CA PRO A 40 36.72 26.49 -13.23
C PRO A 40 36.40 27.97 -13.49
N ARG A 41 37.39 28.78 -13.90
CA ARG A 41 37.18 30.20 -14.27
C ARG A 41 36.26 30.40 -15.50
N SER A 42 35.74 29.32 -16.10
CA SER A 42 34.88 29.40 -17.29
C SER A 42 33.40 29.60 -16.93
N PRO A 43 32.69 30.51 -17.62
CA PRO A 43 31.32 30.91 -17.26
C PRO A 43 30.23 29.90 -17.65
N THR A 44 30.56 28.78 -18.30
CA THR A 44 29.59 27.81 -18.83
C THR A 44 29.50 26.51 -18.03
N TRP A 45 30.22 26.41 -16.91
CA TRP A 45 30.23 25.21 -16.09
C TRP A 45 29.03 25.16 -15.14
N GLU A 46 28.38 24.00 -15.01
CA GLU A 46 27.29 23.75 -14.07
C GLU A 46 27.46 22.36 -13.45
N VAL A 47 27.44 22.28 -12.11
CA VAL A 47 27.51 21.01 -11.38
C VAL A 47 26.11 20.45 -11.23
N LYS A 48 25.85 19.31 -11.88
CA LYS A 48 24.52 18.68 -11.96
C LYS A 48 24.34 17.49 -11.02
N SER A 49 25.42 16.92 -10.49
CA SER A 49 25.36 15.82 -9.50
C SER A 49 26.49 15.89 -8.49
N LEU A 50 26.34 15.18 -7.37
CA LEU A 50 27.41 15.03 -6.38
C LEU A 50 28.58 14.20 -6.93
N GLU A 51 28.30 13.17 -7.72
CA GLU A 51 29.34 12.37 -8.41
C GLU A 51 30.21 13.22 -9.34
N GLN A 52 29.63 14.25 -9.98
CA GLN A 52 30.42 15.20 -10.77
C GLN A 52 31.33 16.04 -9.90
N LEU A 53 30.89 16.40 -8.69
CA LEU A 53 31.70 17.13 -7.72
C LEU A 53 32.88 16.27 -7.23
N GLU A 54 32.64 15.00 -6.92
CA GLU A 54 33.67 14.04 -6.51
C GLU A 54 34.71 13.82 -7.61
N LYS A 55 34.28 13.61 -8.86
CA LYS A 55 35.20 13.47 -10.01
C LYS A 55 36.03 14.73 -10.27
N LEU A 56 35.48 15.92 -10.01
CA LEU A 56 36.21 17.17 -10.15
C LEU A 56 37.33 17.31 -9.11
N VAL A 57 37.11 16.78 -7.91
CA VAL A 57 38.10 16.75 -6.84
C VAL A 57 39.22 15.76 -7.17
N GLU A 58 38.87 14.55 -7.63
CA GLU A 58 39.84 13.49 -7.97
C GLU A 58 40.78 13.88 -9.11
N GLY A 59 40.31 14.69 -10.06
CA GLY A 59 41.06 15.10 -11.23
C GLY A 59 41.99 16.30 -11.05
N ARG A 60 42.10 16.88 -9.85
CA ARG A 60 42.88 18.11 -9.59
C ARG A 60 43.96 17.88 -8.53
N ASP A 61 45.16 18.40 -8.78
CA ASP A 61 46.22 18.48 -7.79
C ASP A 61 45.92 19.63 -6.79
N TRP A 62 45.75 19.29 -5.52
CA TRP A 62 45.44 20.24 -4.46
C TRP A 62 46.72 20.68 -3.74
N PRO A 63 47.14 21.96 -3.86
CA PRO A 63 48.22 22.47 -3.02
C PRO A 63 47.70 22.49 -1.58
N GLY A 64 48.40 21.83 -0.66
CA GLY A 64 47.97 21.61 0.74
C GLY A 64 47.82 22.87 1.63
N GLN A 65 47.58 24.05 1.04
CA GLN A 65 47.31 25.32 1.73
C GLN A 65 45.82 25.70 1.78
N ASP A 66 44.94 25.04 1.02
CA ASP A 66 43.50 25.33 1.02
C ASP A 66 42.76 24.54 2.12
N THR A 67 43.05 24.84 3.38
CA THR A 67 42.39 24.21 4.54
C THR A 67 41.03 24.85 4.82
N VAL A 68 40.00 24.02 4.91
CA VAL A 68 38.60 24.34 5.21
C VAL A 68 38.25 23.79 6.59
N LYS A 69 37.54 24.56 7.43
CA LYS A 69 37.03 24.02 8.71
C LYS A 69 35.75 23.21 8.46
N ILE A 70 35.71 21.95 8.88
CA ILE A 70 34.49 21.15 8.81
C ILE A 70 33.51 21.64 9.88
N THR A 71 32.25 21.81 9.51
CA THR A 71 31.21 22.21 10.48
C THR A 71 31.04 21.12 11.56
N GLY A 72 31.17 21.51 12.83
CA GLY A 72 31.03 20.60 13.98
C GLY A 72 32.30 19.83 14.38
N SER A 73 33.43 20.00 13.67
CA SER A 73 34.73 19.42 14.03
C SER A 73 35.77 20.50 14.33
N ALA A 74 36.66 20.25 15.30
CA ALA A 74 37.80 21.13 15.59
C ALA A 74 38.92 21.02 14.54
N GLU A 75 38.86 20.01 13.67
CA GLU A 75 39.90 19.69 12.70
C GLU A 75 39.67 20.41 11.36
N SER A 76 40.72 21.04 10.86
CA SER A 76 40.75 21.59 9.50
C SER A 76 40.97 20.46 8.50
N CYS A 77 40.17 20.43 7.44
CA CYS A 77 40.21 19.44 6.38
C CYS A 77 40.50 20.12 5.05
N ASP A 78 41.13 19.41 4.11
CA ASP A 78 41.31 19.89 2.75
C ASP A 78 39.99 19.85 1.96
N VAL A 79 39.99 20.46 0.77
CA VAL A 79 38.83 20.46 -0.13
C VAL A 79 38.35 19.03 -0.46
N PRO A 80 39.24 18.07 -0.81
CA PRO A 80 38.84 16.69 -1.02
C PRO A 80 38.14 16.04 0.16
N GLY A 81 38.70 16.16 1.36
CA GLY A 81 38.11 15.57 2.55
C GLY A 81 36.79 16.24 2.93
N TYR A 82 36.60 17.54 2.66
CA TYR A 82 35.30 18.18 2.84
C TYR A 82 34.23 17.62 1.89
N VAL A 83 34.58 17.37 0.61
CA VAL A 83 33.64 16.79 -0.36
C VAL A 83 33.30 15.34 0.02
N ALA A 84 34.27 14.54 0.47
CA ALA A 84 34.03 13.20 0.98
C ALA A 84 33.15 13.20 2.26
N TRP A 85 33.38 14.18 3.14
CA TRP A 85 32.52 14.42 4.31
C TRP A 85 31.10 14.77 3.89
N LEU A 86 30.92 15.63 2.88
CA LEU A 86 29.59 16.01 2.37
C LEU A 86 28.84 14.79 1.81
N GLY A 87 29.52 13.91 1.08
CA GLY A 87 28.96 12.64 0.63
C GLY A 87 28.52 11.74 1.79
N SER A 88 29.38 11.59 2.80
CA SER A 88 29.07 10.85 4.02
C SER A 88 27.88 11.45 4.79
N TYR A 89 27.81 12.79 4.85
CA TYR A 89 26.74 13.54 5.48
C TYR A 89 25.39 13.34 4.78
N LEU A 90 25.38 13.36 3.44
CA LEU A 90 24.18 13.05 2.65
C LEU A 90 23.77 11.58 2.82
N GLY A 91 24.73 10.66 2.93
CA GLY A 91 24.48 9.26 3.29
C GLY A 91 23.79 9.13 4.66
N HIS A 92 24.27 9.88 5.66
CA HIS A 92 23.64 9.95 6.97
C HIS A 92 22.20 10.49 6.90
N LEU A 93 21.95 11.56 6.13
CA LEU A 93 20.60 12.10 5.91
C LEU A 93 19.68 11.10 5.19
N SER A 94 20.23 10.26 4.31
CA SER A 94 19.48 9.15 3.70
C SER A 94 19.10 8.09 4.73
N ALA A 95 20.02 7.68 5.59
CA ALA A 95 19.71 6.74 6.68
C ALA A 95 18.66 7.31 7.67
N LEU A 96 18.73 8.62 7.94
CA LEU A 96 17.74 9.32 8.75
C LEU A 96 16.35 9.28 8.12
N LYS A 97 16.26 9.43 6.79
CA LYS A 97 15.01 9.30 6.03
C LYS A 97 14.44 7.89 6.10
N GLU A 98 15.27 6.86 5.93
CA GLU A 98 14.82 5.46 6.03
C GLU A 98 14.35 5.13 7.45
N THR A 99 15.01 5.66 8.47
CA THR A 99 14.60 5.50 9.88
C THR A 99 13.24 6.15 10.13
N PHE A 100 13.02 7.36 9.61
CA PHE A 100 11.72 8.03 9.69
C PHE A 100 10.62 7.24 8.97
N ASP A 101 10.93 6.69 7.80
CA ASP A 101 9.98 5.86 7.07
C ASP A 101 9.58 4.61 7.85
N ALA A 102 10.57 3.89 8.39
CA ALA A 102 10.36 2.67 9.15
C ALA A 102 9.58 2.91 10.46
N LYS A 103 9.90 3.98 11.19
CA LYS A 103 9.33 4.23 12.51
C LYS A 103 8.05 5.06 12.52
N VAL A 104 7.85 5.89 11.49
CA VAL A 104 6.73 6.83 11.45
C VAL A 104 5.84 6.56 10.25
N VAL A 105 6.38 6.55 9.03
CA VAL A 105 5.53 6.48 7.82
C VAL A 105 4.86 5.11 7.69
N PHE A 106 5.56 4.00 7.83
CA PHE A 106 4.95 2.67 7.68
C PHE A 106 3.87 2.40 8.73
N PRO A 107 4.08 2.68 10.03
CA PRO A 107 3.01 2.56 11.01
C PRO A 107 1.81 3.47 10.71
N LEU A 108 2.03 4.68 10.20
CA LEU A 108 0.94 5.56 9.76
C LEU A 108 0.16 4.97 8.58
N CYS A 109 0.85 4.37 7.60
CA CYS A 109 0.22 3.70 6.46
C CYS A 109 -0.65 2.52 6.91
N GLU A 110 -0.14 1.67 7.80
CA GLU A 110 -0.90 0.53 8.32
C GLU A 110 -2.23 0.97 8.94
N HIS A 111 -2.24 2.10 9.66
CA HIS A 111 -3.46 2.61 10.27
C HIS A 111 -4.40 3.33 9.28
N LEU A 112 -3.86 3.96 8.23
CA LEU A 112 -4.65 4.54 7.13
C LEU A 112 -5.51 3.47 6.42
N TYR A 113 -4.90 2.34 6.06
CA TYR A 113 -5.59 1.27 5.33
C TYR A 113 -6.62 0.52 6.18
N VAL A 114 -6.46 0.52 7.51
CA VAL A 114 -7.39 -0.16 8.44
C VAL A 114 -8.64 0.67 8.75
N HIS A 115 -8.59 2.01 8.61
CA HIS A 115 -9.68 2.89 9.07
C HIS A 115 -10.44 3.68 7.98
N ASP A 116 -9.89 3.84 6.77
CA ASP A 116 -10.58 4.56 5.67
C ASP A 116 -11.86 3.86 5.16
N GLU A 117 -12.06 2.56 5.45
CA GLU A 117 -13.31 1.86 5.08
C GLU A 117 -14.54 2.33 5.90
N VAL A 118 -14.33 3.06 7.01
CA VAL A 118 -15.42 3.50 7.91
C VAL A 118 -16.01 4.85 7.48
N ASP A 119 -15.20 5.76 6.93
CA ASP A 119 -15.63 7.14 6.63
C ASP A 119 -16.32 7.30 5.25
N ALA A 120 -16.12 6.36 4.32
CA ALA A 120 -16.75 6.41 2.99
C ALA A 120 -18.29 6.30 3.01
N GLY A 121 -18.87 5.83 4.13
CA GLY A 121 -20.32 5.74 4.33
C GLY A 121 -20.99 7.00 4.90
N ALA A 122 -20.24 7.90 5.54
CA ALA A 122 -20.81 8.97 6.36
C ALA A 122 -20.91 10.33 5.64
N GLU A 123 -19.98 10.67 4.74
CA GLU A 123 -19.96 12.00 4.10
C GLU A 123 -20.94 12.16 2.93
N ARG A 124 -21.65 11.11 2.49
CA ARG A 124 -22.60 11.19 1.36
C ARG A 124 -24.01 11.66 1.71
N ARG A 125 -24.23 12.19 2.92
CA ARG A 125 -25.50 12.81 3.31
C ARG A 125 -25.29 14.23 3.81
N SER A 126 -25.19 15.16 2.87
CA SER A 126 -25.60 16.54 3.07
C SER A 126 -26.50 17.00 1.92
N PRO A 127 -27.40 17.96 2.18
CA PRO A 127 -28.71 17.98 1.57
C PRO A 127 -28.68 18.60 0.18
N VAL A 128 -29.29 17.89 -0.77
CA VAL A 128 -29.75 18.46 -2.03
C VAL A 128 -30.78 19.54 -1.70
N GLY A 129 -30.39 20.79 -1.92
CA GLY A 129 -31.25 21.94 -1.66
C GLY A 129 -30.83 23.18 -2.46
N SER A 130 -31.43 23.30 -3.64
CA SER A 130 -31.74 24.56 -4.33
C SER A 130 -30.62 25.26 -5.13
N CYS A 131 -30.62 24.99 -6.44
CA CYS A 131 -30.08 25.88 -7.46
C CYS A 131 -31.15 26.90 -7.86
N SER A 132 -30.91 28.19 -7.67
CA SER A 132 -31.46 29.29 -8.48
C SER A 132 -30.74 30.59 -8.13
N GLY A 133 -30.13 31.25 -9.12
CA GLY A 133 -29.64 32.62 -8.95
C GLY A 133 -28.48 33.00 -9.87
N SER A 134 -28.81 33.46 -11.08
CA SER A 134 -27.92 34.27 -11.92
C SER A 134 -27.43 35.51 -11.17
N GLY A 135 -26.16 35.90 -11.35
CA GLY A 135 -25.68 37.20 -10.91
C GLY A 135 -24.19 37.38 -11.16
N ALA A 136 -23.86 38.40 -11.95
CA ALA A 136 -22.51 38.79 -12.33
C ALA A 136 -21.70 39.39 -11.15
N GLY A 137 -20.36 39.23 -11.23
CA GLY A 137 -19.36 40.15 -10.69
C GLY A 137 -19.32 40.35 -9.18
N HIS A 138 -18.22 39.94 -8.53
CA HIS A 138 -17.31 40.83 -7.79
C HIS A 138 -16.21 40.03 -7.10
N SER A 139 -15.04 40.68 -7.08
CA SER A 139 -13.83 40.42 -6.31
C SER A 139 -14.01 39.78 -4.93
N GLY A 140 -13.18 38.76 -4.68
CA GLY A 140 -12.28 38.75 -3.52
C GLY A 140 -12.92 38.57 -2.15
N GLU A 141 -13.40 37.37 -1.85
CA GLU A 141 -13.50 36.90 -0.46
C GLU A 141 -12.97 35.47 -0.36
N LYS A 142 -11.90 35.31 0.43
CA LYS A 142 -11.35 34.03 0.87
C LYS A 142 -12.45 33.28 1.62
N GLY A 143 -13.06 32.30 0.95
CA GLY A 143 -13.93 31.32 1.58
C GLY A 143 -13.20 30.57 2.71
N PRO A 144 -13.93 30.14 3.74
CA PRO A 144 -13.39 29.61 4.99
C PRO A 144 -12.61 28.32 4.73
N HIS A 145 -11.47 28.19 5.41
CA HIS A 145 -10.55 27.06 5.35
C HIS A 145 -11.30 25.72 5.28
N ALA A 146 -11.29 25.09 4.11
CA ALA A 146 -11.69 23.69 3.97
C ALA A 146 -10.84 22.89 4.97
N VAL A 147 -11.49 22.29 5.96
CA VAL A 147 -10.82 21.46 6.96
C VAL A 147 -10.11 20.35 6.19
N ALA A 148 -8.78 20.39 6.19
CA ALA A 148 -7.97 19.46 5.41
C ALA A 148 -8.34 18.03 5.85
N SER A 149 -8.79 17.20 4.91
CA SER A 149 -9.14 15.82 5.21
C SER A 149 -7.87 15.02 5.53
N ILE A 150 -8.03 13.93 6.31
CA ILE A 150 -6.93 13.00 6.62
C ILE A 150 -6.29 12.48 5.32
N ALA A 151 -7.10 12.16 4.31
CA ALA A 151 -6.65 11.72 3.01
C ALA A 151 -5.84 12.80 2.26
N ASP A 152 -6.22 14.07 2.34
CA ASP A 152 -5.47 15.15 1.70
C ASP A 152 -4.10 15.38 2.35
N ILE A 153 -4.02 15.25 3.68
CA ILE A 153 -2.75 15.34 4.41
C ILE A 153 -1.87 14.13 4.09
N ALA A 154 -2.43 12.92 4.01
CA ALA A 154 -1.69 11.74 3.59
C ALA A 154 -1.13 11.90 2.17
N LYS A 155 -1.94 12.38 1.21
CA LYS A 155 -1.46 12.68 -0.16
C LYS A 155 -0.32 13.69 -0.16
N GLN A 156 -0.43 14.76 0.63
CA GLN A 156 0.64 15.76 0.75
C GLN A 156 1.91 15.16 1.38
N LEU A 157 1.77 14.35 2.42
CA LEU A 157 2.86 13.67 3.10
C LEU A 157 3.63 12.80 2.10
N PHE A 158 2.95 11.93 1.35
CA PHE A 158 3.60 11.08 0.35
C PHE A 158 4.23 11.88 -0.80
N ALA A 159 3.59 12.97 -1.23
CA ALA A 159 4.15 13.84 -2.27
C ALA A 159 5.45 14.51 -1.81
N VAL A 160 5.50 15.05 -0.58
CA VAL A 160 6.71 15.66 -0.01
C VAL A 160 7.79 14.60 0.25
N ARG A 161 7.41 13.45 0.83
CA ARG A 161 8.30 12.30 1.06
C ARG A 161 8.96 11.81 -0.24
N ARG A 162 8.20 11.67 -1.32
CA ARG A 162 8.75 11.27 -2.62
C ARG A 162 9.78 12.29 -3.13
N LYS A 163 9.47 13.59 -3.02
CA LYS A 163 10.42 14.64 -3.39
C LYS A 163 11.66 14.63 -2.49
N TRP A 164 11.53 14.29 -1.21
CA TRP A 164 12.66 14.13 -0.31
C TRP A 164 13.57 12.96 -0.71
N ALA A 165 12.99 11.80 -1.02
CA ALA A 165 13.75 10.65 -1.52
C ALA A 165 14.49 10.97 -2.83
N LEU A 166 13.85 11.72 -3.73
CA LEU A 166 14.48 12.12 -5.00
C LEU A 166 15.69 13.06 -4.82
N LEU A 167 15.68 13.92 -3.80
CA LEU A 167 16.87 14.75 -3.49
C LEU A 167 18.04 13.92 -2.98
N LEU A 168 17.77 12.84 -2.25
CA LEU A 168 18.80 11.97 -1.67
C LEU A 168 19.29 10.89 -2.65
N ASN A 169 18.70 10.83 -3.85
CA ASN A 169 19.14 9.91 -4.89
C ASN A 169 20.45 10.45 -5.50
N GLY A 170 21.55 9.69 -5.43
CA GLY A 170 22.90 10.13 -5.81
C GLY A 170 23.14 10.53 -7.27
N GLY A 171 22.10 10.46 -8.11
CA GLY A 171 22.15 10.81 -9.53
C GLY A 171 22.08 12.31 -9.84
N VAL A 172 21.54 12.63 -11.01
CA VAL A 172 21.38 14.02 -11.48
C VAL A 172 20.34 14.75 -10.64
N ILE A 173 20.71 15.92 -10.11
CA ILE A 173 19.86 16.77 -9.29
C ILE A 173 18.82 17.46 -10.18
N ASP A 174 17.56 17.06 -10.05
CA ASP A 174 16.43 17.64 -10.79
C ASP A 174 15.91 18.92 -10.11
N ASP A 175 15.91 20.01 -10.86
CA ASP A 175 15.47 21.33 -10.39
C ASP A 175 13.99 21.36 -9.97
N ARG A 176 13.18 20.48 -10.55
CA ARG A 176 11.72 20.40 -10.28
C ARG A 176 11.41 19.92 -8.87
N VAL A 177 12.37 19.27 -8.22
CA VAL A 177 12.18 18.68 -6.90
C VAL A 177 12.37 19.72 -5.79
N PHE A 178 13.12 20.80 -6.04
CA PHE A 178 13.41 21.82 -5.04
C PHE A 178 12.21 22.65 -4.61
N SER A 179 12.16 23.02 -3.34
CA SER A 179 11.22 24.01 -2.84
C SER A 179 11.69 25.45 -3.15
N PRO A 180 10.76 26.42 -3.25
CA PRO A 180 11.14 27.84 -3.34
C PRO A 180 11.90 28.34 -2.10
N ARG A 181 11.73 27.69 -0.93
CA ARG A 181 12.35 28.11 0.32
C ARG A 181 13.87 27.90 0.35
N SER A 182 14.38 26.82 -0.26
CA SER A 182 15.84 26.61 -0.35
C SER A 182 16.55 27.69 -1.16
N LEU A 183 15.87 28.32 -2.11
CA LEU A 183 16.43 29.45 -2.85
C LEU A 183 16.59 30.69 -1.96
N GLY A 184 15.69 30.86 -0.97
CA GLY A 184 15.82 31.90 0.05
C GLY A 184 17.05 31.74 0.93
N ALA A 185 17.50 30.52 1.19
CA ALA A 185 18.71 30.23 1.97
C ALA A 185 20.00 30.68 1.26
N LEU A 186 19.96 30.89 -0.06
CA LEU A 186 21.11 31.38 -0.84
C LEU A 186 21.20 32.90 -0.92
N ARG A 187 20.26 33.62 -0.30
CA ARG A 187 20.22 35.09 -0.36
C ARG A 187 21.49 35.67 0.27
N GLY A 188 22.24 36.43 -0.52
CA GLY A 188 23.50 37.05 -0.09
C GLY A 188 24.77 36.38 -0.64
N LEU A 189 24.63 35.22 -1.31
CA LEU A 189 25.75 34.57 -2.00
C LEU A 189 25.83 35.05 -3.46
N ALA A 190 27.02 35.49 -3.90
CA ALA A 190 27.26 35.91 -5.27
C ALA A 190 27.60 34.73 -6.18
N ASN A 191 27.38 34.85 -7.49
CA ASN A 191 27.82 33.85 -8.50
C ASN A 191 27.39 32.41 -8.23
N VAL A 192 26.22 32.20 -7.61
CA VAL A 192 25.73 30.85 -7.26
C VAL A 192 25.27 30.02 -8.45
N GLY A 193 25.06 30.62 -9.63
CA GLY A 193 24.47 29.96 -10.80
C GLY A 193 25.05 28.57 -11.12
N PRO A 194 26.38 28.43 -11.29
CA PRO A 194 27.05 27.16 -11.59
C PRO A 194 26.84 26.04 -10.56
N VAL A 195 26.59 26.38 -9.29
CA VAL A 195 26.58 25.43 -8.16
C VAL A 195 25.27 25.48 -7.37
N VAL A 196 24.25 26.17 -7.91
CA VAL A 196 23.00 26.46 -7.22
C VAL A 196 22.30 25.19 -6.77
N LYS A 197 22.41 24.11 -7.54
CA LYS A 197 21.78 22.82 -7.23
C LYS A 197 22.41 22.16 -6.02
N VAL A 198 23.74 22.11 -5.98
CA VAL A 198 24.49 21.53 -4.85
C VAL A 198 24.28 22.36 -3.58
N LEU A 199 24.31 23.69 -3.70
CA LEU A 199 24.05 24.58 -2.56
C LEU A 199 22.63 24.46 -2.00
N ARG A 200 21.64 24.18 -2.85
CA ARG A 200 20.25 24.00 -2.41
C ARG A 200 19.97 22.62 -1.84
N LEU A 201 20.80 21.63 -2.12
CA LEU A 201 20.56 20.23 -1.79
C LEU A 201 20.29 20.02 -0.30
N VAL A 202 21.28 20.31 0.54
CA VAL A 202 21.19 20.09 1.99
C VAL A 202 20.09 20.95 2.64
N PRO A 203 20.01 22.28 2.35
CA PRO A 203 18.89 23.08 2.85
C PRO A 203 17.52 22.52 2.46
N ASP A 204 17.32 22.08 1.21
CA ASP A 204 16.02 21.58 0.77
C ASP A 204 15.69 20.21 1.39
N VAL A 205 16.69 19.36 1.63
CA VAL A 205 16.54 18.12 2.42
C VAL A 205 15.98 18.43 3.81
N PHE A 206 16.55 19.40 4.54
CA PHE A 206 16.01 19.81 5.85
C PHE A 206 14.58 20.37 5.78
N HIS A 207 14.29 21.18 4.75
CA HIS A 207 12.95 21.72 4.57
C HIS A 207 11.92 20.61 4.33
N LYS A 208 12.26 19.62 3.51
CA LYS A 208 11.35 18.51 3.21
C LYS A 208 11.22 17.53 4.37
N SER A 209 12.29 17.24 5.10
CA SER A 209 12.22 16.38 6.28
C SER A 209 11.31 16.98 7.35
N LEU A 210 11.50 18.27 7.68
CA LEU A 210 10.64 18.98 8.64
C LEU A 210 9.20 19.13 8.14
N ALA A 211 8.99 19.39 6.85
CA ALA A 211 7.65 19.46 6.28
C ALA A 211 6.93 18.10 6.34
N THR A 212 7.65 16.99 6.10
CA THR A 212 7.10 15.63 6.18
C THR A 212 6.74 15.29 7.64
N ALA A 213 7.61 15.63 8.60
CA ALA A 213 7.33 15.47 10.03
C ALA A 213 6.12 16.30 10.49
N ALA A 214 6.00 17.54 10.02
CA ALA A 214 4.85 18.40 10.32
C ALA A 214 3.54 17.82 9.78
N LEU A 215 3.54 17.28 8.56
CA LEU A 215 2.38 16.60 7.97
C LEU A 215 2.03 15.31 8.73
N ALA A 216 3.03 14.51 9.13
CA ALA A 216 2.81 13.33 9.95
C ALA A 216 2.16 13.67 11.30
N ARG A 217 2.64 14.73 11.96
CA ARG A 217 2.02 15.23 13.20
C ARG A 217 0.60 15.73 12.99
N GLN A 218 0.33 16.48 11.91
CA GLN A 218 -1.02 16.94 11.58
C GLN A 218 -1.96 15.77 11.34
N TRP A 219 -1.49 14.75 10.61
CA TRP A 219 -2.23 13.52 10.37
C TRP A 219 -2.60 12.85 11.70
N LEU A 220 -1.63 12.67 12.61
CA LEU A 220 -1.86 12.06 13.93
C LEU A 220 -2.84 12.84 14.77
N SER A 221 -2.73 14.17 14.78
CA SER A 221 -3.64 15.04 15.54
C SER A 221 -5.08 14.90 15.05
N LEU A 222 -5.30 14.86 13.74
CA LEU A 222 -6.64 14.74 13.16
C LEU A 222 -7.20 13.34 13.34
N HIS A 223 -6.39 12.32 13.08
CA HIS A 223 -6.82 10.94 13.23
C HIS A 223 -7.10 10.60 14.71
N GLY A 224 -6.23 11.04 15.63
CA GLY A 224 -6.46 10.92 17.07
C GLY A 224 -7.75 11.61 17.52
N SER A 225 -8.01 12.83 17.03
CA SER A 225 -9.25 13.56 17.34
C SER A 225 -10.51 12.82 16.88
N ARG A 226 -10.46 12.14 15.73
CA ARG A 226 -11.57 11.31 15.23
C ARG A 226 -11.74 10.04 16.08
N CYS A 227 -10.65 9.35 16.41
CA CYS A 227 -10.71 8.15 17.25
C CYS A 227 -11.27 8.45 18.65
N SER A 228 -10.86 9.55 19.28
CA SER A 228 -11.41 9.97 20.59
C SER A 228 -12.90 10.31 20.51
N PHE A 229 -13.38 10.87 19.40
CA PHE A 229 -14.79 11.16 19.18
C PHE A 229 -15.65 9.88 19.09
N PHE A 230 -15.16 8.82 18.44
CA PHE A 230 -15.87 7.53 18.35
C PHE A 230 -15.84 6.72 19.65
N GLN A 231 -14.81 6.88 20.49
CA GLN A 231 -14.78 6.28 21.83
C GLN A 231 -15.86 6.85 22.76
N LEU A 232 -16.13 8.15 22.68
CA LEU A 232 -17.19 8.81 23.47
C LEU A 232 -18.61 8.40 23.07
N LEU A 233 -18.83 7.97 21.82
CA LEU A 233 -20.13 7.49 21.32
C LEU A 233 -20.39 6.00 21.66
N SER A 234 -19.38 5.28 22.15
CA SER A 234 -19.45 3.83 22.40
C SER A 234 -19.74 3.45 23.86
N GLU A 235 -20.03 4.40 24.75
CA GLU A 235 -20.50 4.10 26.11
C GLU A 235 -22.04 4.12 26.20
N PRO A 236 -22.72 2.96 26.21
CA PRO A 236 -24.06 2.87 26.76
C PRO A 236 -23.96 2.67 28.28
N GLY A 237 -24.36 3.70 29.03
CA GLY A 237 -24.83 3.68 30.41
C GLY A 237 -24.27 2.59 31.35
N GLN A 238 -23.27 2.95 32.16
CA GLN A 238 -23.09 2.32 33.46
C GLN A 238 -23.73 3.18 34.55
N GLU A 239 -24.96 2.79 34.86
CA GLU A 239 -25.67 3.17 36.07
C GLU A 239 -24.95 2.60 37.31
N LYS A 240 -24.97 3.39 38.38
CA LYS A 240 -24.52 3.11 39.75
C LYS A 240 -24.55 1.62 40.14
N ASP A 241 -23.55 1.13 40.87
CA ASP A 241 -23.60 1.09 42.35
C ASP A 241 -22.44 0.26 42.97
N VAL A 242 -22.18 0.55 44.25
CA VAL A 242 -21.56 -0.25 45.30
C VAL A 242 -20.02 -0.31 45.44
N ARG A 243 -19.60 0.37 46.52
CA ARG A 243 -18.34 0.28 47.27
C ARG A 243 -17.95 -1.15 47.67
N ARG A 244 -16.66 -1.50 47.59
CA ARG A 244 -15.99 -2.19 48.70
C ARG A 244 -14.47 -2.01 48.74
N THR A 245 -14.04 -1.82 49.97
CA THR A 245 -12.73 -1.47 50.52
C THR A 245 -11.73 -2.63 50.53
N GLY A 246 -10.45 -2.32 50.26
CA GLY A 246 -9.31 -2.76 51.09
C GLY A 246 -8.49 -3.99 50.65
N LEU A 247 -7.22 -3.77 50.28
CA LEU A 247 -6.01 -4.14 51.05
C LEU A 247 -4.74 -4.25 50.16
N ALA A 248 -3.82 -3.29 50.39
CA ALA A 248 -2.36 -3.36 50.63
C ALA A 248 -1.37 -4.22 49.78
N PRO A 249 -0.06 -3.81 49.75
CA PRO A 249 0.89 -4.09 48.67
C PRO A 249 2.00 -5.09 49.02
N GLY A 250 2.62 -5.69 48.00
CA GLY A 250 3.76 -6.59 48.15
C GLY A 250 4.72 -6.51 46.94
N THR A 251 5.96 -6.17 47.25
CA THR A 251 7.18 -6.06 46.44
C THR A 251 7.66 -7.36 45.80
N SER A 252 8.21 -7.30 44.57
CA SER A 252 9.59 -7.74 44.21
C SER A 252 9.81 -7.92 42.68
N GLU A 253 10.81 -7.22 42.14
CA GLU A 253 11.54 -7.49 40.88
C GLU A 253 12.45 -8.76 41.01
N PRO A 254 13.40 -9.08 40.09
CA PRO A 254 13.46 -9.06 38.61
C PRO A 254 14.04 -10.38 38.03
N TRP A 255 13.68 -10.86 36.83
CA TRP A 255 14.62 -11.66 36.00
C TRP A 255 14.41 -11.49 34.49
N ARG A 256 15.54 -11.64 33.81
CA ARG A 256 15.91 -11.42 32.40
C ARG A 256 15.27 -12.39 31.40
N ASN A 257 15.14 -11.86 30.17
CA ASN A 257 15.35 -12.46 28.85
C ASN A 257 14.79 -13.87 28.58
N GLU A 258 13.81 -13.95 27.70
CA GLU A 258 13.91 -14.80 26.52
C GLU A 258 12.97 -14.32 25.41
N VAL A 259 13.45 -14.43 24.18
CA VAL A 259 12.78 -14.05 22.94
C VAL A 259 11.56 -14.94 22.74
N THR A 260 10.36 -14.34 22.69
CA THR A 260 9.18 -15.00 22.10
C THR A 260 8.29 -13.96 21.45
N THR A 261 8.08 -14.16 20.16
CA THR A 261 7.10 -13.49 19.31
C THR A 261 5.69 -13.71 19.85
N CYS A 262 5.01 -12.64 20.26
CA CYS A 262 3.57 -12.68 20.55
C CYS A 262 2.83 -11.59 19.79
N LEU A 263 1.90 -12.02 18.93
CA LEU A 263 0.78 -11.26 18.39
C LEU A 263 0.01 -10.54 19.52
N PRO A 264 -0.57 -9.34 19.28
CA PRO A 264 -1.67 -8.86 20.08
C PRO A 264 -3.02 -9.32 19.50
N GLU A 265 -3.86 -9.83 20.40
CA GLU A 265 -5.25 -10.21 20.17
C GLU A 265 -6.12 -9.02 19.75
N SER A 266 -6.84 -9.17 18.63
CA SER A 266 -7.76 -8.17 18.09
C SER A 266 -9.15 -8.28 18.72
N VAL A 267 -9.56 -7.21 19.40
CA VAL A 267 -10.93 -6.96 19.87
C VAL A 267 -11.86 -6.76 18.67
N THR A 268 -13.04 -7.36 18.76
CA THR A 268 -13.98 -7.63 17.67
C THR A 268 -14.82 -6.40 17.31
N GLY A 269 -14.77 -5.95 16.06
CA GLY A 269 -15.69 -4.96 15.48
C GLY A 269 -15.99 -5.28 14.03
N CYS A 270 -17.05 -6.03 13.75
CA CYS A 270 -17.46 -6.41 12.39
C CYS A 270 -18.42 -5.37 11.80
N SER A 271 -18.04 -4.72 10.70
CA SER A 271 -18.97 -3.98 9.83
C SER A 271 -18.95 -4.52 8.40
N ARG A 272 -20.14 -4.52 7.80
CA ARG A 272 -20.54 -5.09 6.51
C ARG A 272 -20.09 -4.21 5.34
N VAL A 273 -19.50 -4.83 4.32
CA VAL A 273 -19.27 -4.22 3.00
C VAL A 273 -20.23 -4.85 1.99
N SER A 274 -21.10 -4.04 1.38
CA SER A 274 -21.91 -4.43 0.23
C SER A 274 -21.25 -3.94 -1.06
N GLY A 275 -20.81 -4.88 -1.89
CA GLY A 275 -20.31 -4.63 -3.24
C GLY A 275 -21.44 -4.24 -4.19
N GLY A 276 -21.20 -3.18 -4.96
CA GLY A 276 -22.08 -2.73 -6.03
C GLY A 276 -21.97 -3.63 -7.26
N GLN A 277 -23.12 -4.08 -7.76
CA GLN A 277 -23.24 -4.63 -9.11
C GLN A 277 -24.42 -3.96 -9.82
N LEU A 278 -24.11 -3.38 -10.98
CA LEU A 278 -25.02 -2.72 -11.90
C LEU A 278 -25.94 -3.75 -12.57
N GLN A 279 -27.26 -3.55 -12.52
CA GLN A 279 -28.25 -4.12 -13.47
C GLN A 279 -29.59 -3.36 -13.42
N PRO A 280 -30.47 -3.50 -14.45
CA PRO A 280 -31.25 -2.41 -15.00
C PRO A 280 -32.65 -2.24 -14.38
N ARG A 281 -33.15 -1.02 -14.54
CA ARG A 281 -34.41 -0.49 -14.00
C ARG A 281 -35.61 -0.84 -14.89
N PRO A 282 -36.72 -1.36 -14.35
CA PRO A 282 -38.04 -1.20 -14.96
C PRO A 282 -38.84 -0.08 -14.27
N ARG A 283 -39.78 0.45 -15.06
CA ARG A 283 -40.57 1.66 -14.87
C ARG A 283 -41.48 1.65 -13.63
N ARG A 284 -41.73 2.88 -13.17
CA ARG A 284 -42.78 3.31 -12.23
C ARG A 284 -44.16 2.79 -12.62
N SER A 285 -44.91 2.36 -11.62
CA SER A 285 -46.37 2.48 -11.56
C SER A 285 -46.76 3.20 -10.28
N SER A 286 -47.62 4.20 -10.45
CA SER A 286 -48.21 5.07 -9.44
C SER A 286 -49.43 4.42 -8.78
N GLY A 287 -49.79 4.90 -7.59
CA GLY A 287 -51.05 4.61 -6.87
C GLY A 287 -50.80 3.71 -5.66
N SER A 288 -51.34 3.93 -4.46
CA SER A 288 -52.49 4.72 -4.02
C SER A 288 -52.32 5.03 -2.54
N CYS A 289 -52.83 6.17 -2.10
CA CYS A 289 -52.99 6.50 -0.68
C CYS A 289 -54.22 5.78 -0.13
N SER A 290 -54.08 5.05 0.98
CA SER A 290 -55.19 4.75 1.90
C SER A 290 -54.67 4.42 3.30
N SER A 291 -55.44 4.90 4.27
CA SER A 291 -55.18 5.14 5.69
C SER A 291 -54.79 3.91 6.54
N PRO A 292 -54.31 4.15 7.79
CA PRO A 292 -53.82 3.13 8.69
C PRO A 292 -54.92 2.68 9.66
N ASP A 293 -55.23 1.39 9.72
CA ASP A 293 -55.54 0.73 10.99
C ASP A 293 -55.65 -0.80 10.84
N GLY A 294 -55.09 -1.55 11.79
CA GLY A 294 -55.42 -2.97 12.01
C GLY A 294 -54.48 -4.08 11.49
N GLY A 295 -53.27 -3.79 10.99
CA GLY A 295 -52.42 -4.78 10.30
C GLY A 295 -51.06 -5.14 10.93
N GLY A 296 -50.78 -4.78 12.18
CA GLY A 296 -49.43 -4.79 12.78
C GLY A 296 -48.70 -6.14 12.83
N ARG A 297 -49.42 -7.28 12.73
CA ARG A 297 -48.82 -8.62 12.84
C ARG A 297 -48.30 -9.18 11.50
N LEU A 298 -48.97 -8.90 10.39
CA LEU A 298 -48.59 -9.40 9.05
C LEU A 298 -47.41 -8.62 8.45
N GLY A 299 -47.33 -7.31 8.69
CA GLY A 299 -46.21 -6.48 8.22
C GLY A 299 -44.85 -6.90 8.81
N ASN A 300 -44.86 -7.42 10.05
CA ASN A 300 -43.65 -7.88 10.74
C ASN A 300 -43.09 -9.17 10.14
N VAL A 301 -43.95 -10.12 9.74
CA VAL A 301 -43.51 -11.38 9.10
C VAL A 301 -42.87 -11.10 7.74
N GLY A 302 -43.44 -10.18 6.96
CA GLY A 302 -42.85 -9.74 5.68
C GLY A 302 -41.47 -9.09 5.85
N ALA A 303 -41.30 -8.24 6.86
CA ALA A 303 -40.01 -7.63 7.20
C ALA A 303 -38.97 -8.67 7.67
N MET A 304 -39.39 -9.70 8.42
CA MET A 304 -38.49 -10.78 8.83
C MET A 304 -38.06 -11.67 7.65
N ARG A 305 -38.97 -11.97 6.72
CA ARG A 305 -38.65 -12.76 5.50
C ARG A 305 -37.69 -12.03 4.56
N THR A 306 -37.85 -10.72 4.40
CA THR A 306 -36.92 -9.89 3.62
C THR A 306 -35.55 -9.83 4.28
N LYS A 307 -35.49 -9.58 5.59
CA LYS A 307 -34.23 -9.60 6.36
C LYS A 307 -33.52 -10.95 6.29
N LEU A 308 -34.25 -12.07 6.32
CA LEU A 308 -33.67 -13.40 6.14
C LEU A 308 -33.06 -13.58 4.75
N ARG A 309 -33.74 -13.09 3.70
CA ARG A 309 -33.21 -13.13 2.33
C ARG A 309 -31.91 -12.35 2.20
N GLU A 310 -31.88 -11.11 2.68
CA GLU A 310 -30.67 -10.26 2.68
C GLU A 310 -29.50 -10.94 3.41
N ARG A 311 -29.78 -11.60 4.54
CA ARG A 311 -28.76 -12.32 5.31
C ARG A 311 -28.24 -13.57 4.60
N ARG A 312 -29.10 -14.27 3.85
CA ARG A 312 -28.69 -15.41 3.01
C ARG A 312 -27.84 -14.96 1.83
N GLU A 313 -28.16 -13.83 1.20
CA GLU A 313 -27.33 -13.24 0.13
C GLU A 313 -25.94 -12.86 0.64
N GLU A 314 -25.86 -12.22 1.81
CA GLU A 314 -24.59 -11.91 2.48
C GLU A 314 -23.79 -13.19 2.82
N LEU A 315 -24.47 -14.23 3.28
CA LEU A 315 -23.85 -15.53 3.57
C LEU A 315 -23.20 -16.12 2.31
N MET A 316 -23.92 -16.10 1.18
CA MET A 316 -23.38 -16.60 -0.10
C MET A 316 -22.18 -15.77 -0.57
N ALA A 317 -22.21 -14.45 -0.40
CA ALA A 317 -21.09 -13.59 -0.75
C ALA A 317 -19.83 -13.90 0.08
N LEU A 318 -19.99 -14.14 1.38
CA LEU A 318 -18.87 -14.52 2.25
C LEU A 318 -18.34 -15.91 1.95
N LEU A 319 -19.21 -16.88 1.65
CA LEU A 319 -18.78 -18.22 1.22
C LEU A 319 -17.90 -18.14 -0.02
N TRP A 320 -18.31 -17.37 -1.03
CA TRP A 320 -17.51 -17.14 -2.24
C TRP A 320 -16.14 -16.54 -1.93
N ARG A 321 -16.08 -15.60 -0.98
CA ARG A 321 -14.83 -14.99 -0.55
C ARG A 321 -13.92 -15.97 0.19
N VAL A 322 -14.48 -16.86 1.01
CA VAL A 322 -13.71 -17.93 1.69
C VAL A 322 -13.14 -18.93 0.67
N GLU A 323 -13.87 -19.23 -0.39
CA GLU A 323 -13.41 -20.11 -1.47
C GLU A 323 -12.34 -19.48 -2.38
N ARG A 324 -12.32 -18.14 -2.48
CA ARG A 324 -11.36 -17.40 -3.32
C ARG A 324 -9.90 -17.76 -3.05
N ALA A 325 -9.53 -17.98 -1.79
CA ALA A 325 -8.17 -18.38 -1.43
C ALA A 325 -7.74 -19.69 -2.11
N GLY A 326 -8.64 -20.66 -2.26
CA GLY A 326 -8.37 -21.91 -2.97
C GLY A 326 -8.23 -21.71 -4.48
N VAL A 327 -9.01 -20.79 -5.06
CA VAL A 327 -8.87 -20.41 -6.47
C VAL A 327 -7.51 -19.75 -6.72
N LEU A 328 -7.08 -18.84 -5.85
CA LEU A 328 -5.76 -18.19 -5.96
C LEU A 328 -4.62 -19.20 -5.80
N GLU A 329 -4.75 -20.18 -4.89
CA GLU A 329 -3.77 -21.24 -4.71
C GLU A 329 -3.61 -22.09 -5.99
N THR A 330 -4.71 -22.52 -6.60
CA THR A 330 -4.66 -23.32 -7.84
C THR A 330 -4.03 -22.52 -9.00
N GLN A 331 -4.37 -21.23 -9.12
CA GLN A 331 -3.73 -20.32 -10.07
C GLN A 331 -2.22 -20.17 -9.82
N LEU A 332 -1.80 -20.04 -8.56
CA LEU A 332 -0.39 -19.92 -8.19
C LEU A 332 0.40 -21.20 -8.54
N GLN A 333 -0.21 -22.37 -8.34
CA GLN A 333 0.38 -23.65 -8.71
C GLN A 333 0.49 -23.81 -10.24
N GLU A 334 -0.52 -23.38 -10.99
CA GLU A 334 -0.48 -23.36 -12.46
C GLU A 334 0.61 -22.44 -13.00
N LEU A 335 0.71 -21.21 -12.47
CA LEU A 335 1.76 -20.27 -12.85
C LEU A 335 3.16 -20.78 -12.50
N THR A 336 3.31 -21.43 -11.35
CA THR A 336 4.59 -22.02 -10.97
C THR A 336 5.00 -23.12 -11.96
N ARG A 337 4.06 -23.97 -12.39
CA ARG A 337 4.32 -24.97 -13.44
C ARG A 337 4.66 -24.33 -14.79
N SER A 338 3.93 -23.29 -15.18
CA SER A 338 4.18 -22.55 -16.43
C SER A 338 5.57 -21.92 -16.44
N LEU A 339 5.98 -21.25 -15.36
CA LEU A 339 7.31 -20.67 -15.19
C LEU A 339 8.42 -21.74 -15.30
N SER A 340 8.25 -22.90 -14.67
CA SER A 340 9.21 -24.00 -14.81
C SER A 340 9.33 -24.48 -16.26
N GLY A 341 8.21 -24.52 -17.00
CA GLY A 341 8.22 -24.84 -18.44
C GLY A 341 8.99 -23.80 -19.27
N LEU A 342 8.73 -22.51 -19.04
CA LEU A 342 9.43 -21.42 -19.72
C LEU A 342 10.93 -21.38 -19.43
N GLN A 343 11.31 -21.63 -18.17
CA GLN A 343 12.71 -21.73 -17.77
C GLN A 343 13.42 -22.90 -18.47
N LEU A 344 12.75 -24.05 -18.62
CA LEU A 344 13.28 -25.18 -19.37
C LEU A 344 13.45 -24.83 -20.85
N GLU A 345 12.45 -24.20 -21.47
CA GLU A 345 12.52 -23.74 -22.87
C GLU A 345 13.65 -22.73 -23.10
N GLN A 346 13.85 -21.83 -22.14
CA GLN A 346 14.95 -20.86 -22.15
C GLN A 346 16.31 -21.58 -22.11
N GLN A 347 16.48 -22.59 -21.25
CA GLN A 347 17.71 -23.39 -21.18
C GLN A 347 17.97 -24.16 -22.49
N ASP A 348 16.95 -24.76 -23.08
CA ASP A 348 17.09 -25.48 -24.34
C ASP A 348 17.42 -24.55 -25.51
N THR A 349 16.81 -23.36 -25.55
CA THR A 349 17.13 -22.33 -26.54
C THR A 349 18.57 -21.82 -26.39
N ARG A 350 19.04 -21.68 -25.15
CA ARG A 350 20.43 -21.34 -24.85
C ARG A 350 21.41 -22.41 -25.33
N ARG A 351 21.12 -23.70 -25.06
CA ARG A 351 21.91 -24.82 -25.59
C ARG A 351 21.96 -24.84 -27.12
N LYS A 352 20.84 -24.57 -27.80
CA LYS A 352 20.79 -24.45 -29.26
C LYS A 352 21.69 -23.31 -29.78
N LEU A 353 21.65 -22.16 -29.11
CA LEU A 353 22.50 -21.02 -29.44
C LEU A 353 23.99 -21.37 -29.30
N ASP A 354 24.37 -22.09 -28.24
CA ASP A 354 25.74 -22.55 -28.02
C ASP A 354 26.21 -23.51 -29.12
N VAL A 355 25.34 -24.45 -29.55
CA VAL A 355 25.62 -25.34 -30.69
C VAL A 355 25.83 -24.57 -31.99
N PHE A 356 24.98 -23.57 -32.28
CA PHE A 356 25.14 -22.74 -33.48
C PHE A 356 26.43 -21.90 -33.43
N ARG A 357 26.80 -21.38 -32.27
CA ARG A 357 28.05 -20.65 -32.06
C ARG A 357 29.26 -21.56 -32.30
N GLN A 358 29.26 -22.76 -31.74
CA GLN A 358 30.34 -23.73 -31.93
C GLN A 358 30.47 -24.14 -33.41
N ARG A 359 29.36 -24.35 -34.12
CA ARG A 359 29.37 -24.62 -35.56
C ARG A 359 29.90 -23.45 -36.38
N LEU A 360 29.59 -22.22 -35.98
CA LEU A 360 30.09 -21.01 -36.64
C LEU A 360 31.61 -20.89 -36.51
N GLU A 361 32.16 -21.23 -35.35
CA GLU A 361 33.61 -21.27 -35.10
C GLU A 361 34.32 -22.37 -35.92
N GLN A 362 33.68 -23.54 -36.09
CA GLN A 362 34.21 -24.65 -36.89
C GLN A 362 34.14 -24.40 -38.41
N ALA A 363 33.23 -23.54 -38.88
CA ALA A 363 32.99 -23.30 -40.30
C ALA A 363 34.02 -22.37 -40.99
N ASP A 364 35.03 -21.85 -40.26
CA ASP A 364 36.06 -20.95 -40.82
C ASP A 364 37.00 -21.64 -41.84
N GLY A 365 36.94 -22.97 -41.98
CA GLY A 365 37.80 -23.76 -42.87
C GLY A 365 37.20 -24.27 -44.20
N ASP A 366 35.91 -24.64 -44.25
CA ASP A 366 35.48 -25.65 -45.25
C ASP A 366 34.43 -25.22 -46.29
N THR A 367 33.70 -24.12 -46.17
CA THR A 367 32.81 -23.65 -47.26
C THR A 367 32.35 -22.19 -47.12
N PRO A 368 32.66 -21.28 -48.06
CA PRO A 368 32.39 -19.84 -47.93
C PRO A 368 30.89 -19.45 -47.93
N GLY A 369 29.97 -20.35 -48.29
CA GLY A 369 28.53 -20.06 -48.36
C GLY A 369 27.72 -20.28 -47.07
N SER A 370 28.24 -21.06 -46.11
CA SER A 370 27.45 -21.52 -44.94
C SER A 370 27.43 -20.52 -43.77
N ARG A 371 28.43 -19.63 -43.70
CA ARG A 371 28.63 -18.68 -42.59
C ARG A 371 27.51 -17.65 -42.44
N PRO A 372 26.99 -17.00 -43.51
CA PRO A 372 25.90 -16.02 -43.37
C PRO A 372 24.60 -16.65 -42.86
N LEU A 373 24.30 -17.88 -43.30
CA LEU A 373 23.11 -18.62 -42.87
C LEU A 373 23.18 -18.97 -41.37
N LEU A 374 24.32 -19.50 -40.91
CA LEU A 374 24.55 -19.81 -39.49
C LEU A 374 24.54 -18.55 -38.62
N SER A 375 25.10 -17.44 -39.11
CA SER A 375 25.05 -16.15 -38.42
C SER A 375 23.62 -15.63 -38.26
N SER A 376 22.82 -15.72 -39.33
CA SER A 376 21.39 -15.37 -39.31
C SER A 376 20.61 -16.24 -38.31
N GLN A 377 20.86 -17.55 -38.29
CA GLN A 377 20.26 -18.47 -37.31
C GLN A 377 20.67 -18.13 -35.87
N CYS A 378 21.95 -17.85 -35.61
CA CYS A 378 22.41 -17.40 -34.30
C CYS A 378 21.69 -16.13 -33.84
N GLN A 379 21.54 -15.15 -34.75
CA GLN A 379 20.86 -13.90 -34.43
C GLN A 379 19.37 -14.12 -34.15
N ALA A 380 18.70 -14.98 -34.92
CA ALA A 380 17.30 -15.33 -34.70
C ALA A 380 17.10 -16.04 -33.35
N THR A 381 17.91 -17.05 -33.04
CA THR A 381 17.85 -17.78 -31.75
C THR A 381 18.16 -16.87 -30.57
N ARG A 382 19.08 -15.91 -30.72
CA ARG A 382 19.37 -14.91 -29.69
C ARG A 382 18.15 -14.01 -29.41
N ARG A 383 17.46 -13.54 -30.45
CA ARG A 383 16.22 -12.75 -30.29
C ARG A 383 15.14 -13.56 -29.57
N GLN A 384 14.96 -14.83 -29.95
CA GLN A 384 14.03 -15.73 -29.27
C GLN A 384 14.37 -15.91 -27.78
N LEU A 385 15.66 -16.00 -27.43
CA LEU A 385 16.09 -16.09 -26.04
C LEU A 385 15.77 -14.81 -25.25
N GLU A 386 15.94 -13.64 -25.88
CA GLU A 386 15.56 -12.34 -25.29
C GLU A 386 14.03 -12.22 -25.10
N ASP A 387 13.24 -12.68 -26.07
CA ASP A 387 11.77 -12.75 -25.97
C ASP A 387 11.32 -13.67 -24.82
N LEU A 388 11.91 -14.87 -24.73
CA LEU A 388 11.63 -15.81 -23.63
C LEU A 388 12.04 -15.23 -22.27
N GLY A 389 13.17 -14.51 -22.20
CA GLY A 389 13.61 -13.81 -20.99
C GLY A 389 12.57 -12.79 -20.51
N ARG A 390 12.07 -11.93 -21.41
CA ARG A 390 10.98 -11.00 -21.08
C ARG A 390 9.71 -11.71 -20.64
N HIS A 391 9.38 -12.85 -21.24
CA HIS A 391 8.19 -13.59 -20.88
C HIS A 391 8.28 -14.19 -19.48
N VAL A 392 9.45 -14.75 -19.11
CA VAL A 392 9.72 -15.23 -17.75
C VAL A 392 9.58 -14.09 -16.73
N GLU A 393 10.16 -12.92 -17.00
CA GLU A 393 10.05 -11.74 -16.10
C GLU A 393 8.59 -11.32 -15.87
N LEU A 394 7.76 -11.33 -16.93
CA LEU A 394 6.33 -10.99 -16.82
C LEU A 394 5.55 -12.01 -15.98
N GLU A 395 5.81 -13.30 -16.17
CA GLU A 395 5.15 -14.36 -15.39
C GLU A 395 5.63 -14.37 -13.93
N GLU A 396 6.90 -14.04 -13.65
CA GLU A 396 7.40 -13.84 -12.28
C GLU A 396 6.73 -12.66 -11.59
N TYR A 397 6.54 -11.55 -12.31
CA TYR A 397 5.78 -10.41 -11.81
C TYR A 397 4.32 -10.78 -11.51
N ARG A 398 3.65 -11.50 -12.43
CA ARG A 398 2.29 -12.01 -12.22
C ARG A 398 2.19 -12.93 -11.01
N LYS A 399 3.17 -13.81 -10.82
CA LYS A 399 3.28 -14.68 -9.64
C LYS A 399 3.40 -13.86 -8.35
N SER A 400 4.20 -12.79 -8.35
CA SER A 400 4.34 -11.91 -7.18
C SER A 400 3.02 -11.24 -6.77
N ILE A 401 2.23 -10.77 -7.74
CA ILE A 401 0.90 -10.20 -7.47
C ILE A 401 -0.02 -11.26 -6.86
N LEU A 402 -0.15 -12.42 -7.51
CA LEU A 402 -1.05 -13.48 -7.04
C LEU A 402 -0.66 -14.05 -5.67
N LEU A 403 0.65 -14.15 -5.39
CA LEU A 403 1.14 -14.55 -4.08
C LEU A 403 0.72 -13.54 -3.01
N SER A 404 0.83 -12.24 -3.30
CA SER A 404 0.44 -11.17 -2.37
C SER A 404 -1.07 -11.20 -2.10
N ASP A 405 -1.89 -11.34 -3.15
CA ASP A 405 -3.34 -11.48 -3.04
C ASP A 405 -3.73 -12.72 -2.22
N TRP A 406 -3.06 -13.84 -2.47
CA TRP A 406 -3.32 -15.08 -1.74
C TRP A 406 -2.97 -14.97 -0.25
N LEU A 407 -1.83 -14.38 0.09
CA LEU A 407 -1.42 -14.14 1.47
C LEU A 407 -2.42 -13.24 2.21
N LEU A 408 -2.89 -12.18 1.56
CA LEU A 408 -3.91 -11.29 2.11
C LEU A 408 -5.23 -12.05 2.38
N GLU A 409 -5.68 -12.90 1.45
CA GLU A 409 -6.89 -13.71 1.67
C GLU A 409 -6.71 -14.72 2.82
N LEU A 410 -5.52 -15.29 2.98
CA LEU A 410 -5.20 -16.16 4.12
C LEU A 410 -5.22 -15.41 5.46
N GLU A 411 -4.71 -14.19 5.49
CA GLU A 411 -4.71 -13.33 6.68
C GLU A 411 -6.14 -12.96 7.12
N LEU A 412 -7.02 -12.68 6.15
CA LEU A 412 -8.41 -12.32 6.40
C LEU A 412 -9.29 -13.52 6.77
N ARG A 413 -8.88 -14.74 6.42
CA ARG A 413 -9.69 -15.97 6.55
C ARG A 413 -10.25 -16.22 7.96
N PRO A 414 -9.48 -16.09 9.06
CA PRO A 414 -10.01 -16.31 10.40
C PRO A 414 -11.13 -15.34 10.79
N CYS A 415 -11.08 -14.10 10.29
CA CYS A 415 -12.12 -13.10 10.52
C CYS A 415 -13.37 -13.43 9.69
N LEU A 416 -13.20 -13.83 8.44
CA LEU A 416 -14.29 -14.23 7.54
C LEU A 416 -15.04 -15.46 8.06
N LEU A 417 -14.33 -16.48 8.56
CA LEU A 417 -14.96 -17.68 9.15
C LEU A 417 -15.81 -17.33 10.37
N ARG A 418 -15.29 -16.49 11.28
CA ARG A 418 -16.06 -16.02 12.44
C ARG A 418 -17.32 -15.24 12.04
N GLN A 419 -17.22 -14.39 11.01
CA GLN A 419 -18.38 -13.67 10.47
C GLN A 419 -19.40 -14.60 9.82
N LEU A 420 -18.92 -15.61 9.08
CA LEU A 420 -19.75 -16.63 8.46
C LEU A 420 -20.57 -17.38 9.51
N ASP A 421 -19.92 -17.88 10.57
CA ASP A 421 -20.59 -18.59 11.66
C ASP A 421 -21.64 -17.72 12.35
N ALA A 422 -21.30 -16.47 12.65
CA ALA A 422 -22.22 -15.51 13.25
C ALA A 422 -23.44 -15.22 12.36
N LEU A 423 -23.25 -15.13 11.04
CA LEU A 423 -24.36 -14.94 10.10
C LEU A 423 -25.22 -16.19 9.93
N GLN A 424 -24.60 -17.37 9.86
CA GLN A 424 -25.34 -18.65 9.86
C GLN A 424 -26.23 -18.76 11.10
N GLN A 425 -25.69 -18.42 12.27
CA GLN A 425 -26.45 -18.45 13.52
C GLN A 425 -27.63 -17.46 13.49
N ARG A 426 -27.41 -16.21 13.06
CA ARG A 426 -28.49 -15.21 12.91
C ARG A 426 -29.56 -15.63 11.89
N CYS A 427 -29.17 -16.30 10.81
CA CYS A 427 -30.13 -16.87 9.84
C CYS A 427 -31.00 -17.95 10.51
N ARG A 428 -30.39 -18.87 11.26
CA ARG A 428 -31.12 -19.91 12.01
C ARG A 428 -32.10 -19.31 13.02
N GLU A 429 -31.69 -18.28 13.76
CA GLU A 429 -32.55 -17.58 14.72
C GLU A 429 -33.74 -16.90 14.05
N LEU A 430 -33.53 -16.24 12.91
CA LEU A 430 -34.61 -15.62 12.12
C LEU A 430 -35.56 -16.67 11.56
N GLU A 431 -35.05 -17.80 11.08
CA GLU A 431 -35.85 -18.93 10.59
C GLU A 431 -36.71 -19.53 11.71
N GLN A 432 -36.13 -19.80 12.88
CA GLN A 432 -36.86 -20.28 14.06
C GLN A 432 -37.92 -19.28 14.52
N SER A 433 -37.59 -17.99 14.53
CA SER A 433 -38.53 -16.92 14.90
C SER A 433 -39.69 -16.79 13.90
N LEU A 434 -39.42 -16.98 12.61
CA LEU A 434 -40.45 -17.05 11.57
C LEU A 434 -41.34 -18.27 11.76
N GLN A 435 -40.76 -19.45 12.03
CA GLN A 435 -41.52 -20.68 12.28
C GLN A 435 -42.41 -20.59 13.53
N ALA A 436 -41.93 -19.96 14.60
CA ALA A 436 -42.71 -19.77 15.83
C ALA A 436 -43.89 -18.80 15.65
N ARG A 437 -43.76 -17.81 14.76
CA ARG A 437 -44.78 -16.78 14.50
C ARG A 437 -45.80 -17.17 13.43
N ASP A 438 -45.52 -18.20 12.65
CA ASP A 438 -46.37 -18.74 11.59
C ASP A 438 -46.94 -20.12 11.98
N PRO A 439 -47.71 -20.24 13.09
CA PRO A 439 -48.23 -21.53 13.58
C PRO A 439 -49.23 -22.18 12.63
N PHE A 440 -49.82 -21.41 11.70
CA PHE A 440 -50.75 -21.92 10.69
C PHE A 440 -50.06 -22.71 9.57
N ALA A 441 -48.74 -22.60 9.40
CA ALA A 441 -47.99 -23.47 8.49
C ALA A 441 -47.81 -24.90 9.05
N ARG A 442 -48.09 -25.14 10.34
CA ARG A 442 -48.08 -26.48 10.96
C ARG A 442 -49.45 -27.18 10.95
N GLN A 443 -50.51 -26.56 10.45
CA GLN A 443 -51.89 -27.09 10.50
C GLN A 443 -52.51 -27.41 9.13
N HIS A 444 -51.71 -27.67 8.09
CA HIS A 444 -52.19 -28.53 7.01
C HIS A 444 -51.65 -29.95 7.24
N PRO A 445 -52.41 -30.83 7.90
CA PRO A 445 -52.20 -32.26 7.72
C PRO A 445 -52.36 -32.52 6.22
N LEU A 446 -51.31 -33.10 5.62
CA LEU A 446 -51.42 -33.79 4.34
C LEU A 446 -52.68 -34.66 4.38
N PRO A 447 -53.62 -34.53 3.43
CA PRO A 447 -54.71 -35.49 3.35
C PRO A 447 -54.09 -36.86 3.05
N ALA A 448 -54.35 -37.80 3.94
CA ALA A 448 -54.15 -39.21 3.72
C ALA A 448 -54.98 -39.64 2.50
N SER A 449 -54.34 -39.78 1.35
CA SER A 449 -54.80 -40.65 0.27
C SER A 449 -53.65 -41.62 -0.01
N ARG A 450 -53.64 -42.73 0.73
CA ARG A 450 -54.16 -44.03 0.27
C ARG A 450 -53.25 -44.58 -0.83
N THR A 451 -52.37 -45.47 -0.38
CA THR A 451 -51.95 -46.71 -1.04
C THR A 451 -52.62 -46.96 -2.40
N ASP A 452 -51.81 -47.16 -3.44
CA ASP A 452 -51.79 -48.47 -4.08
C ASP A 452 -50.40 -48.79 -4.63
N SER A 453 -50.05 -50.04 -4.39
CA SER A 453 -48.78 -50.72 -4.63
C SER A 453 -48.68 -51.23 -6.05
N ALA A 454 -47.50 -51.13 -6.66
CA ALA A 454 -46.92 -52.09 -7.61
C ALA A 454 -45.50 -51.61 -7.95
N SER A 455 -44.43 -52.32 -7.54
CA SER A 455 -43.84 -53.48 -8.24
C SER A 455 -43.21 -53.06 -9.57
N LEU A 456 -41.97 -53.38 -9.96
CA LEU A 456 -40.81 -54.11 -9.46
C LEU A 456 -39.79 -54.05 -10.62
N CYS A 457 -38.49 -54.19 -10.32
CA CYS A 457 -37.41 -54.58 -11.25
C CYS A 457 -37.03 -53.54 -12.34
N ASP A 458 -35.83 -53.47 -12.90
CA ASP A 458 -34.62 -54.28 -12.77
C ASP A 458 -33.44 -53.47 -13.33
N SER A 459 -32.27 -53.77 -12.78
CA SER A 459 -30.94 -53.91 -13.42
C SER A 459 -30.63 -53.28 -14.78
N GLY A 460 -29.44 -52.67 -14.86
CA GLY A 460 -28.77 -52.42 -16.14
C GLY A 460 -27.39 -51.76 -16.02
N HIS A 461 -26.36 -52.59 -15.84
CA HIS A 461 -24.94 -52.28 -16.06
C HIS A 461 -24.68 -51.52 -17.37
N CYS A 462 -23.63 -50.68 -17.39
CA CYS A 462 -22.69 -50.60 -18.52
C CYS A 462 -21.38 -49.92 -18.10
N SER A 463 -20.36 -50.74 -17.85
CA SER A 463 -18.95 -50.41 -18.11
C SER A 463 -18.71 -50.48 -19.62
N THR A 464 -17.95 -49.55 -20.21
CA THR A 464 -16.71 -49.83 -20.99
C THR A 464 -16.13 -48.58 -21.67
N ASP A 465 -14.81 -48.47 -21.52
CA ASP A 465 -13.77 -48.20 -22.52
C ASP A 465 -13.72 -46.89 -23.33
N SER A 466 -12.70 -46.11 -22.99
CA SER A 466 -12.01 -45.16 -23.86
C SER A 466 -10.97 -45.87 -24.73
N PRO A 467 -10.87 -45.58 -26.05
CA PRO A 467 -9.67 -45.86 -26.83
C PRO A 467 -8.82 -44.61 -27.07
N MET A 468 -7.51 -44.79 -26.87
CA MET A 468 -6.41 -43.94 -27.35
C MET A 468 -6.41 -43.82 -28.88
N PRO A 469 -6.05 -42.66 -29.46
CA PRO A 469 -5.61 -42.58 -30.84
C PRO A 469 -4.08 -42.69 -30.95
N THR A 470 -3.64 -43.66 -31.73
CA THR A 470 -2.30 -43.76 -32.31
C THR A 470 -2.10 -42.70 -33.39
N ASN A 471 -1.06 -41.89 -33.29
CA ASN A 471 -0.59 -41.05 -34.41
C ASN A 471 0.40 -41.84 -35.28
N LYS A 472 0.06 -41.94 -36.57
CA LYS A 472 0.98 -42.17 -37.69
C LYS A 472 0.85 -40.96 -38.62
N THR A 473 1.92 -40.18 -38.76
CA THR A 473 2.66 -39.82 -40.00
C THR A 473 3.48 -38.58 -39.73
#